data_AF-A0A9E1X858-F1
#
_entry.id   AF-A0A9E1X858-F1
#
_cell.length_a   1.000
_cell.length_b   1.000
_cell.length_c   1.000
_cell.angle_alpha   90.00
_cell.angle_beta   90.00
_cell.angle_gamma   90.00
#
_symmetry.space_group_name_H-M   'P 1'
#
loop_
_entity.id
_entity.type
_entity.pdbx_description
1 polymer ?
#
loop_
_entity_poly.entity_id
_entity_poly.type
_entity_poly.pdbx_seq_one_letter_code
_entity_poly.pdbx_strand_id
1 'polypeptide(L)'
;DFIEICNGITDGTLDNLDVRFQNKATVCKYAVPEGYPNSPVKNEQINVSKIENPDGLFYASVDIQNGKLVEAGSRTVAVVGVADSISNAENIAEKEVSAIDGPLFHRSDIGTDMVIQKRINHMKSIR
;
A
#
# COMPACT_ATOMS: atom_id res chain seq x y z
N ASP A 1 -11.68 -7.10 18.37
CA ASP A 1 -12.30 -6.50 17.16
C ASP A 1 -11.57 -5.17 16.82
N PHE A 2 -11.54 -4.71 15.57
CA PHE A 2 -10.97 -3.38 15.24
C PHE A 2 -11.72 -2.24 15.94
N ILE A 3 -13.04 -2.31 16.02
CA ILE A 3 -13.86 -1.28 16.70
C ILE A 3 -13.58 -1.27 18.20
N GLU A 4 -13.41 -2.45 18.79
CA GLU A 4 -13.03 -2.61 20.19
C GLU A 4 -11.65 -2.00 20.47
N ILE A 5 -10.66 -2.22 19.58
CA ILE A 5 -9.34 -1.57 19.68
C ILE A 5 -9.48 -0.05 19.63
N CYS A 6 -10.28 0.49 18.70
CA CYS A 6 -10.54 1.92 18.61
C CYS A 6 -11.17 2.48 19.90
N ASN A 7 -12.15 1.79 20.46
CA ASN A 7 -12.77 2.19 21.74
C ASN A 7 -11.78 2.10 22.90
N GLY A 8 -10.95 1.06 22.96
CA GLY A 8 -9.90 0.93 23.97
C GLY A 8 -8.87 2.08 23.92
N ILE A 9 -8.58 2.59 22.72
CA ILE A 9 -7.75 3.79 22.56
C ILE A 9 -8.46 5.03 23.11
N THR A 10 -9.73 5.25 22.76
CA THR A 10 -10.48 6.43 23.23
C THR A 10 -10.70 6.43 24.73
N ASP A 11 -10.89 5.25 25.30
CA ASP A 11 -11.24 5.06 26.70
C ASP A 11 -9.99 4.90 27.60
N GLY A 12 -8.79 4.82 27.01
CA GLY A 12 -7.54 4.63 27.75
C GLY A 12 -7.39 3.23 28.35
N THR A 13 -8.04 2.23 27.76
CA THR A 13 -8.12 0.84 28.25
C THR A 13 -7.54 -0.18 27.27
N LEU A 14 -6.75 0.28 26.29
CA LEU A 14 -6.13 -0.57 25.26
C LEU A 14 -5.28 -1.71 25.86
N ASP A 15 -4.67 -1.48 27.02
CA ASP A 15 -3.87 -2.44 27.78
C ASP A 15 -4.67 -3.66 28.26
N ASN A 16 -6.00 -3.54 28.34
CA ASN A 16 -6.89 -4.63 28.73
C ASN A 16 -7.33 -5.51 27.55
N LEU A 17 -6.99 -5.14 26.31
CA LEU A 17 -7.40 -5.85 25.11
C LEU A 17 -6.35 -6.86 24.64
N ASP A 18 -6.80 -8.06 24.27
CA ASP A 18 -5.95 -9.08 23.64
C ASP A 18 -5.85 -8.84 22.13
N VAL A 19 -4.92 -7.96 21.75
CA VAL A 19 -4.66 -7.62 20.34
C VAL A 19 -3.76 -8.66 19.70
N ARG A 20 -4.30 -9.42 18.75
CA ARG A 20 -3.58 -10.48 18.04
C ARG A 20 -3.37 -10.11 16.56
N PHE A 21 -2.15 -10.34 16.09
CA PHE A 21 -1.80 -10.22 14.68
C PHE A 21 -1.58 -11.60 14.08
N GLN A 22 -1.99 -11.78 12.83
CA GLN A 22 -1.59 -12.96 12.08
C GLN A 22 -0.07 -12.92 11.87
N ASN A 23 0.59 -14.06 12.00
CA ASN A 23 2.02 -14.19 11.70
C ASN A 23 2.26 -14.22 10.18
N LYS A 24 2.05 -13.08 9.54
CA LYS A 24 2.21 -12.85 8.11
C LYS A 24 2.99 -11.56 7.88
N ALA A 25 3.75 -11.52 6.80
CA ALA A 25 4.37 -10.32 6.29
C ALA A 25 3.42 -9.58 5.35
N THR A 26 3.53 -8.25 5.32
CA THR A 26 2.73 -7.39 4.44
C THR A 26 3.62 -6.37 3.73
N VAL A 27 3.42 -6.15 2.43
CA VAL A 27 4.07 -5.09 1.66
C VAL A 27 3.01 -4.26 0.96
N CYS A 28 3.04 -2.94 1.15
CA CYS A 28 2.13 -1.99 0.54
C CYS A 28 2.89 -1.15 -0.50
N LYS A 29 2.39 -1.12 -1.75
CA LYS A 29 2.93 -0.28 -2.83
C LYS A 29 1.83 0.65 -3.32
N TYR A 30 2.16 1.94 -3.41
CA TYR A 30 1.30 2.94 -4.03
C TYR A 30 1.66 3.10 -5.50
N ALA A 31 0.66 3.11 -6.37
CA ALA A 31 0.73 3.72 -7.68
C ALA A 31 0.29 5.18 -7.55
N VAL A 32 1.11 6.10 -8.05
CA VAL A 32 0.93 7.55 -7.90
C VAL A 32 1.00 8.23 -9.27
N PRO A 33 0.39 9.42 -9.45
CA PRO A 33 0.39 10.12 -10.72
C PRO A 33 1.80 10.48 -11.15
N GLU A 34 2.06 10.41 -12.45
CA GLU A 34 3.26 10.99 -13.04
C GLU A 34 3.46 12.45 -12.58
N GLY A 35 4.70 12.81 -12.25
CA GLY A 35 5.04 14.13 -11.72
C GLY A 35 4.75 14.35 -10.23
N TYR A 36 4.13 13.41 -9.51
CA TYR A 36 4.00 13.46 -8.06
C TYR A 36 5.39 13.48 -7.37
N PRO A 37 5.62 14.30 -6.32
CA PRO A 37 4.64 15.13 -5.60
C PRO A 37 4.51 16.57 -6.12
N ASN A 38 5.33 16.99 -7.08
CA ASN A 38 5.50 18.40 -7.43
C ASN A 38 4.50 18.90 -8.48
N SER A 39 4.21 18.08 -9.49
CA SER A 39 3.33 18.43 -10.61
C SER A 39 2.55 17.20 -11.09
N PRO A 40 1.68 16.63 -10.23
CA PRO A 40 0.99 15.39 -10.52
C PRO A 40 -0.06 15.56 -11.63
N VAL A 41 -0.14 14.58 -12.52
CA VAL A 41 -1.25 14.43 -13.48
C VAL A 41 -2.58 14.21 -12.73
N LYS A 42 -3.69 14.67 -13.32
CA LYS A 42 -5.04 14.68 -12.72
C LYS A 42 -6.10 14.42 -13.79
N ASN A 43 -7.23 13.85 -13.35
CA ASN A 43 -8.41 13.56 -14.16
C ASN A 43 -8.17 12.62 -15.34
N GLU A 44 -7.01 11.94 -15.35
CA GLU A 44 -6.73 10.89 -16.33
C GLU A 44 -7.28 9.56 -15.85
N GLN A 45 -7.71 8.75 -16.83
CA GLN A 45 -8.33 7.46 -16.54
C GLN A 45 -7.27 6.46 -16.05
N ILE A 46 -7.64 5.71 -15.01
CA ILE A 46 -6.87 4.55 -14.53
C ILE A 46 -7.71 3.28 -14.68
N ASN A 47 -7.06 2.14 -14.87
CA ASN A 47 -7.71 0.85 -14.96
C ASN A 47 -7.10 -0.15 -13.98
N VAL A 48 -7.93 -0.63 -13.06
CA VAL A 48 -7.57 -1.63 -12.04
C VAL A 48 -8.19 -3.00 -12.33
N SER A 49 -8.82 -3.19 -13.49
CA SER A 49 -9.55 -4.43 -13.83
C SER A 49 -8.67 -5.68 -13.94
N LYS A 50 -7.35 -5.50 -14.02
CA LYS A 50 -6.37 -6.60 -14.11
C LYS A 50 -5.84 -7.03 -12.74
N ILE A 51 -6.23 -6.36 -11.66
CA ILE A 51 -5.93 -6.77 -10.30
C ILE A 51 -6.61 -8.11 -10.03
N GLU A 52 -5.86 -9.10 -9.56
CA GLU A 52 -6.39 -10.44 -9.28
C GLU A 52 -7.00 -10.50 -7.88
N ASN A 53 -6.41 -9.81 -6.91
CA ASN A 53 -6.88 -9.75 -5.53
C ASN A 53 -7.51 -8.39 -5.18
N PRO A 54 -8.83 -8.20 -5.35
CA PRO A 54 -9.50 -6.94 -5.03
C PRO A 54 -9.47 -6.59 -3.53
N ASP A 55 -9.38 -7.57 -2.63
CA ASP A 55 -9.29 -7.33 -1.18
C ASP A 55 -7.95 -6.69 -0.78
N GLY A 56 -6.93 -6.82 -1.64
CA GLY A 56 -5.64 -6.17 -1.50
C GLY A 56 -5.57 -4.77 -2.10
N LEU A 57 -6.61 -4.31 -2.80
CA LEU A 57 -6.64 -3.02 -3.50
C LEU A 57 -7.33 -1.95 -2.65
N PHE A 58 -6.65 -0.83 -2.45
CA PHE A 58 -7.14 0.31 -1.67
C PHE A 58 -7.13 1.58 -2.51
N TYR A 59 -8.31 2.16 -2.72
CA TYR A 59 -8.45 3.46 -3.36
C TYR A 59 -8.10 4.58 -2.37
N ALA A 60 -7.33 5.57 -2.85
CA ALA A 60 -6.93 6.72 -2.05
C ALA A 60 -7.35 8.03 -2.74
N SER A 61 -6.54 8.55 -3.66
CA SER A 61 -6.79 9.81 -4.35
C SER A 61 -7.36 9.59 -5.74
N VAL A 62 -8.61 9.12 -5.81
CA VAL A 62 -9.35 8.85 -7.05
C VAL A 62 -10.73 9.49 -7.05
N ASP A 63 -11.32 9.62 -8.22
CA ASP A 63 -12.69 10.08 -8.43
C ASP A 63 -13.39 9.25 -9.53
N ILE A 64 -14.72 9.36 -9.63
CA ILE A 64 -15.49 8.78 -10.72
C ILE A 64 -16.06 9.91 -11.58
N GLN A 65 -15.56 10.03 -12.80
CA GLN A 65 -16.03 11.01 -13.78
C GLN A 65 -16.62 10.30 -15.00
N ASN A 66 -17.88 10.57 -15.31
CA ASN A 66 -18.59 9.93 -16.43
C ASN A 66 -18.54 8.39 -16.38
N GLY A 67 -18.63 7.81 -15.17
CA GLY A 67 -18.56 6.36 -14.96
C GLY A 67 -17.15 5.75 -15.09
N LYS A 68 -16.10 6.58 -15.20
CA LYS A 68 -14.71 6.14 -15.29
C LYS A 68 -13.95 6.52 -14.02
N LEU A 69 -13.11 5.61 -13.55
CA LEU A 69 -12.19 5.86 -12.46
C LEU A 69 -11.02 6.74 -12.95
N VAL A 70 -10.80 7.87 -12.30
CA VAL A 70 -9.74 8.82 -12.64
C VAL A 70 -8.86 9.14 -11.43
N GLU A 71 -7.62 9.51 -11.67
CA GLU A 71 -6.71 9.97 -10.61
C GLU A 71 -6.97 11.43 -10.20
N ALA A 72 -6.83 11.74 -8.91
CA ALA A 72 -7.08 13.08 -8.35
C ALA A 72 -5.81 13.87 -7.99
N GLY A 73 -4.63 13.38 -8.36
CA GLY A 73 -3.36 14.12 -8.25
C GLY A 73 -2.60 13.96 -6.94
N SER A 74 -2.82 12.86 -6.23
CA SER A 74 -1.98 12.43 -5.11
C SER A 74 -1.90 10.90 -5.17
N ARG A 75 -1.40 10.24 -4.12
CA ARG A 75 -1.36 8.77 -4.03
C ARG A 75 -2.69 8.13 -4.48
N THR A 76 -2.70 7.52 -5.66
CA THR A 76 -3.92 7.19 -6.40
C THR A 76 -4.56 5.92 -5.82
N VAL A 77 -3.83 4.81 -5.87
CA VAL A 77 -4.25 3.51 -5.34
C VAL A 77 -3.07 2.82 -4.67
N ALA A 78 -3.35 2.00 -3.67
CA ALA A 78 -2.38 1.10 -3.06
C ALA A 78 -2.79 -0.35 -3.29
N VAL A 79 -1.79 -1.21 -3.43
CA VAL A 79 -1.97 -2.66 -3.34
C VAL A 79 -1.19 -3.21 -2.16
N VAL A 80 -1.76 -4.20 -1.48
CA VAL A 80 -1.16 -4.85 -0.33
C VAL A 80 -0.98 -6.33 -0.63
N GLY A 81 0.28 -6.76 -0.71
CA GLY A 81 0.63 -8.17 -0.72
C GLY A 81 0.74 -8.69 0.71
N VAL A 82 0.20 -9.88 0.96
CA VAL A 82 0.25 -10.57 2.27
C VAL A 82 0.75 -11.99 2.06
N ALA A 83 1.80 -12.40 2.78
CA ALA A 83 2.40 -13.72 2.63
C ALA A 83 3.15 -14.16 3.90
N ASP A 84 3.72 -15.37 3.89
CA ASP A 84 4.54 -15.88 5.02
C ASP A 84 5.93 -15.23 5.13
N SER A 85 6.42 -14.59 4.07
CA SER A 85 7.70 -13.87 4.06
C SER A 85 7.55 -12.51 3.40
N ILE A 86 8.42 -11.57 3.77
CA ILE A 86 8.38 -10.22 3.19
C ILE A 86 8.66 -10.28 1.68
N SER A 87 9.60 -11.10 1.23
CA SER A 87 9.92 -11.25 -0.20
C SER A 87 8.74 -11.80 -0.99
N ASN A 88 7.96 -12.73 -0.44
CA ASN A 88 6.74 -13.22 -1.11
C ASN A 88 5.63 -12.16 -1.11
N ALA A 89 5.45 -11.42 -0.02
CA ALA A 89 4.49 -10.33 0.04
C ALA A 89 4.85 -9.20 -0.93
N GLU A 90 6.15 -8.92 -1.10
CA GLU A 90 6.68 -7.96 -2.07
C GLU A 90 6.39 -8.38 -3.51
N ASN A 91 6.66 -9.64 -3.86
CA ASN A 91 6.35 -10.19 -5.18
C ASN A 91 4.86 -10.07 -5.53
N ILE A 92 3.97 -10.34 -4.57
CA ILE A 92 2.52 -10.17 -4.75
C ILE A 92 2.20 -8.70 -5.00
N ALA A 93 2.68 -7.80 -4.14
CA ALA A 93 2.41 -6.36 -4.28
C ALA A 93 2.97 -5.79 -5.60
N GLU A 94 4.15 -6.24 -6.05
CA GLU A 94 4.76 -5.80 -7.31
C GLU A 94 3.95 -6.28 -8.52
N LYS A 95 3.50 -7.54 -8.51
CA LYS A 95 2.66 -8.10 -9.56
C LYS A 95 1.36 -7.29 -9.71
N GLU A 96 0.68 -7.04 -8.60
CA GLU A 96 -0.60 -6.34 -8.58
C GLU A 96 -0.45 -4.87 -8.98
N VAL A 97 0.51 -4.14 -8.41
CA VAL A 97 0.67 -2.70 -8.72
C VAL A 97 1.03 -2.48 -10.20
N SER A 98 1.81 -3.39 -10.78
CA SER A 98 2.21 -3.34 -12.19
C SER A 98 1.09 -3.70 -13.16
N ALA A 99 -0.02 -4.27 -12.67
CA ALA A 99 -1.19 -4.59 -13.48
C ALA A 99 -2.12 -3.38 -13.68
N ILE A 100 -1.90 -2.28 -12.97
CA ILE A 100 -2.72 -1.08 -13.05
C ILE A 100 -2.31 -0.27 -14.29
N ASP A 101 -3.26 0.01 -15.19
CA ASP A 101 -3.02 0.89 -16.33
C ASP A 101 -3.35 2.34 -15.98
N GLY A 102 -2.59 3.29 -16.51
CA GLY A 102 -2.81 4.73 -16.34
C GLY A 102 -1.48 5.51 -16.35
N PRO A 103 -1.50 6.85 -16.30
CA PRO A 103 -0.31 7.67 -16.16
C PRO A 103 0.20 7.63 -14.69
N LEU A 104 0.50 6.43 -14.21
CA LEU A 104 0.95 6.15 -12.86
C LEU A 104 2.35 5.55 -12.86
N PHE A 105 3.10 5.83 -11.80
CA PHE A 105 4.32 5.11 -11.46
C PHE A 105 4.31 4.65 -10.00
N HIS A 106 5.16 3.68 -9.69
CA HIS A 106 5.41 3.23 -8.33
C HIS A 106 6.92 3.03 -8.10
N ARG A 107 7.31 2.94 -6.83
CA ARG A 107 8.66 2.51 -6.46
C ARG A 107 8.71 0.99 -6.42
N SER A 108 9.56 0.39 -7.26
CA SER A 108 9.78 -1.07 -7.30
C SER A 108 10.61 -1.60 -6.13
N ASP A 109 11.37 -0.73 -5.43
CA ASP A 109 12.28 -1.16 -4.36
C ASP A 109 11.61 -1.38 -2.99
N ILE A 110 10.33 -1.05 -2.85
CA ILE A 110 9.59 -1.16 -1.59
C ILE A 110 9.42 -2.63 -1.19
N GLY A 111 9.86 -2.99 0.01
CA GLY A 111 9.76 -4.36 0.52
C GLY A 111 10.84 -5.32 0.01
N THR A 112 11.77 -4.86 -0.83
CA THR A 112 12.87 -5.71 -1.33
C THR A 112 13.87 -6.05 -0.23
N ASP A 113 14.46 -7.25 -0.32
CA ASP A 113 15.49 -7.73 0.62
C ASP A 113 16.65 -6.73 0.74
N MET A 114 17.05 -6.11 -0.37
CA MET A 114 18.10 -5.09 -0.40
C MET A 114 17.77 -3.90 0.50
N VAL A 115 16.57 -3.31 0.37
CA VAL A 115 16.17 -2.15 1.17
C VAL A 115 16.03 -2.55 2.64
N ILE A 116 15.45 -3.72 2.92
CA ILE A 116 15.31 -4.25 4.28
C ILE A 116 16.68 -4.45 4.93
N GLN A 117 17.61 -5.12 4.24
CA GLN A 117 18.95 -5.36 4.74
C GLN A 117 19.71 -4.06 4.98
N LYS A 118 19.54 -3.06 4.11
CA LYS A 118 20.11 -1.71 4.30
C LYS A 118 19.61 -1.08 5.61
N ARG A 119 18.31 -1.19 5.93
CA ARG A 119 17.73 -0.68 7.19
C ARG A 119 18.24 -1.45 8.41
N ILE A 120 18.33 -2.77 8.32
CA ILE A 120 18.90 -3.62 9.38
C ILE A 120 20.35 -3.21 9.67
N ASN A 121 21.17 -3.06 8.63
CA ASN A 121 22.57 -2.67 8.76
C ASN A 121 22.72 -1.28 9.38
N HIS A 122 21.88 -0.32 8.96
CA HIS A 122 21.86 1.02 9.56
C HIS A 122 21.51 0.99 11.05
N MET A 123 20.49 0.23 11.45
CA MET A 123 20.14 0.08 12.86
C MET A 123 21.25 -0.59 13.68
N LYS A 124 22.00 -1.52 13.08
CA LYS A 124 23.17 -2.13 13.73
C LYS A 124 24.35 -1.17 13.86
N SER A 125 24.51 -0.20 12.95
CA SER A 125 25.63 0.75 13.02
C SER A 125 25.45 1.88 14.03
N ILE A 126 24.21 2.12 14.49
CA ILE A 126 23.89 3.15 15.49
C ILE A 126 23.62 2.56 16.89
N ARG A 127 23.79 1.24 17.04
CA ARG A 127 23.79 0.53 18.31
C ARG A 127 25.23 0.33 18.78
#